data_AF-A0A5B8G2K9-F1
#
_entry.id   AF-A0A5B8G2K9-F1
#
_cell.length_a   1.000
_cell.length_b   1.000
_cell.length_c   1.000
_cell.angle_alpha   90.00
_cell.angle_beta   90.00
_cell.angle_gamma   90.00
#
_symmetry.space_group_name_H-M   'P 1'
#
loop_
_entity.id
_entity.type
_entity.pdbx_description
1 polymer ?
#
loop_
_entity_poly.entity_id
_entity_poly.type
_entity_poly.pdbx_seq_one_letter_code
_entity_poly.pdbx_strand_id
1 'polypeptide(L)'
;MDGLPDPDHDPQFYDGVPLRRFIAWIIDIVIVGVLTTLALFVLALPSLGLIFFISLGVWAVIDFLYRVMTLSGGSATLGMRMMGIEIRTVTGDRLTSGLAVLHTALYLVCYAAGGLLQIASVVLMVAARPGRGIPDFILGTAAINRPV
;
A
#
# COMPACT_ATOMS: atom_id res chain seq x y z
N MET A 1 -6.15 12.09 -22.12
CA MET A 1 -7.18 12.65 -21.23
C MET A 1 -6.99 11.99 -19.89
N ASP A 2 -6.70 12.77 -18.85
CA ASP A 2 -6.63 12.23 -17.49
C ASP A 2 -8.05 11.77 -17.11
N GLY A 3 -8.19 10.49 -16.74
CA GLY A 3 -9.43 9.89 -16.26
C GLY A 3 -9.56 9.90 -14.73
N LEU A 4 -8.57 10.48 -14.04
CA LEU A 4 -8.67 10.78 -12.62
C LEU A 4 -9.49 12.06 -12.41
N PRO A 5 -10.28 12.14 -11.32
CA PRO A 5 -10.94 13.38 -10.92
C PRO A 5 -9.93 14.51 -10.77
N ASP A 6 -10.32 15.72 -11.18
CA ASP A 6 -9.45 16.88 -11.09
C ASP A 6 -9.32 17.30 -9.61
N PRO A 7 -8.11 17.43 -9.05
CA PRO A 7 -7.94 17.82 -7.64
C PRO A 7 -8.52 19.18 -7.27
N ASP A 8 -8.63 20.10 -8.24
CA ASP A 8 -9.12 21.46 -8.02
C ASP A 8 -10.65 21.55 -8.21
N HIS A 9 -11.20 20.79 -9.17
CA HIS A 9 -12.64 20.78 -9.45
C HIS A 9 -13.41 19.72 -8.65
N ASP A 10 -12.78 18.59 -8.31
CA ASP A 10 -13.38 17.47 -7.57
C ASP A 10 -12.57 17.11 -6.28
N PRO A 11 -12.35 18.07 -5.37
CA PRO A 11 -11.52 17.87 -4.19
C PRO A 11 -12.06 16.79 -3.25
N GLN A 12 -13.37 16.47 -3.31
CA GLN A 12 -13.98 15.42 -2.48
C GLN A 12 -13.33 14.05 -2.67
N PHE A 13 -12.70 13.77 -3.81
CA PHE A 13 -12.01 12.50 -4.04
C PHE A 13 -10.63 12.43 -3.39
N TYR A 14 -10.03 13.57 -3.03
CA TYR A 14 -8.69 13.64 -2.45
C TYR A 14 -8.70 14.09 -0.98
N ASP A 15 -9.83 14.58 -0.49
CA ASP A 15 -9.93 15.07 0.88
C ASP A 15 -9.69 13.97 1.92
N GLY A 16 -8.78 14.25 2.86
CA GLY A 16 -8.36 13.32 3.91
C GLY A 16 -7.61 12.05 3.45
N VAL A 17 -7.32 11.89 2.15
CA VAL A 17 -6.68 10.68 1.62
C VAL A 17 -5.34 10.36 2.30
N PRO A 18 -4.41 11.31 2.53
CA PRO A 18 -3.14 11.01 3.20
C PRO A 18 -3.32 10.37 4.59
N LEU A 19 -4.25 10.90 5.39
CA LEU A 19 -4.56 10.35 6.72
C LEU A 19 -5.21 8.96 6.62
N ARG A 20 -6.16 8.78 5.69
CA ARG A 20 -6.79 7.48 5.43
C ARG A 20 -5.77 6.43 5.02
N ARG A 21 -4.78 6.79 4.20
CA ARG A 21 -3.67 5.90 3.81
C ARG A 21 -2.78 5.54 5.00
N PHE A 22 -2.49 6.49 5.89
CA PHE A 22 -1.73 6.22 7.10
C PHE A 22 -2.43 5.23 8.03
N ILE A 23 -3.74 5.43 8.27
CA ILE A 23 -4.54 4.50 9.10
C ILE A 23 -4.65 3.13 8.41
N ALA A 24 -4.89 3.10 7.09
CA ALA A 24 -4.92 1.88 6.30
C ALA A 24 -3.59 1.11 6.40
N TRP A 25 -2.46 1.82 6.37
CA TRP A 25 -1.13 1.23 6.52
C TRP A 25 -0.92 0.59 7.90
N ILE A 26 -1.39 1.23 8.98
CA ILE A 26 -1.38 0.64 10.33
C ILE A 26 -2.21 -0.65 10.35
N ILE A 27 -3.41 -0.62 9.78
CA ILE A 27 -4.30 -1.81 9.70
C ILE A 27 -3.61 -2.94 8.93
N ASP A 28 -3.03 -2.62 7.77
CA ASP A 28 -2.31 -3.61 6.95
C ASP A 28 -1.10 -4.20 7.70
N ILE A 29 -0.35 -3.40 8.46
CA ILE A 29 0.75 -3.90 9.30
C ILE A 29 0.23 -4.90 10.34
N VAL A 30 -0.89 -4.61 10.99
CA VAL A 30 -1.49 -5.51 11.98
C VAL A 30 -1.92 -6.81 11.30
N ILE A 31 -2.59 -6.75 10.14
CA ILE A 31 -3.01 -7.94 9.38
C ILE A 31 -1.81 -8.79 8.99
N VAL A 32 -0.80 -8.19 8.35
CA VAL A 32 0.42 -8.90 7.92
C VAL A 32 1.19 -9.43 9.12
N GLY A 33 1.24 -8.69 10.23
CA GLY A 33 1.84 -9.13 11.49
C GLY A 33 1.18 -10.40 12.03
N VAL A 34 -0.15 -10.43 12.10
CA VAL A 34 -0.92 -11.61 12.53
C VAL A 34 -0.68 -12.80 11.60
N LEU A 35 -0.73 -12.60 10.28
CA LEU A 35 -0.46 -13.65 9.29
C LEU A 35 0.97 -14.20 9.42
N THR A 36 1.94 -13.31 9.65
CA THR A 36 3.34 -13.67 9.86
C THR A 36 3.52 -14.47 11.15
N THR A 37 2.93 -14.04 12.26
CA THR A 37 2.98 -14.78 13.52
C THR A 37 2.37 -16.17 13.38
N LEU A 38 1.24 -16.30 12.68
CA LEU A 38 0.62 -17.60 12.43
C LEU A 38 1.51 -18.49 11.56
N ALA A 39 2.07 -17.95 10.48
CA ALA A 39 2.99 -18.68 9.60
C ALA A 39 4.23 -19.16 10.37
N LEU A 40 4.83 -18.27 11.18
CA LEU A 40 5.97 -18.62 12.03
C LEU A 40 5.60 -19.64 13.10
N PHE A 41 4.41 -19.60 13.69
CA PHE A 41 3.95 -20.61 14.65
C PHE A 41 3.86 -22.00 14.00
N VAL A 42 3.38 -22.08 12.76
CA VAL A 42 3.35 -23.33 11.99
C VAL A 42 4.76 -23.82 11.63
N LEU A 43 5.67 -22.88 11.33
CA LEU A 43 7.06 -23.19 10.94
C LEU A 43 7.98 -23.45 12.15
N ALA A 44 7.62 -23.00 13.35
CA ALA A 44 8.46 -23.04 14.54
C ALA A 44 8.28 -24.33 15.37
N LEU A 45 9.05 -25.33 15.00
CA LEU A 45 9.68 -26.29 15.92
C LEU A 45 11.21 -26.09 15.81
N PRO A 46 11.98 -26.43 16.86
CA PRO A 46 12.60 -25.56 17.86
C PRO A 46 13.84 -24.74 17.40
N SER A 47 13.90 -23.43 17.66
CA SER A 47 15.12 -22.66 18.04
C SER A 47 14.86 -21.14 18.02
N LEU A 48 14.93 -20.49 19.19
CA LEU A 48 14.63 -19.05 19.36
C LEU A 48 15.58 -18.10 18.59
N GLY A 49 16.78 -18.56 18.21
CA GLY A 49 17.79 -17.72 17.54
C GLY A 49 17.63 -17.61 16.02
N LEU A 50 17.22 -18.67 15.33
CA LEU A 50 17.11 -18.69 13.86
C LEU A 50 15.80 -18.05 13.37
N ILE A 51 14.75 -18.11 14.19
CA ILE A 51 13.43 -17.54 13.88
C ILE A 51 13.51 -16.03 13.65
N PHE A 52 14.37 -15.30 14.36
CA PHE A 52 14.49 -13.85 14.19
C PHE A 52 14.93 -13.47 12.77
N PHE A 53 15.96 -14.13 12.23
CA PHE A 53 16.43 -13.84 10.86
C PHE A 53 15.45 -14.30 9.78
N ILE A 54 14.76 -15.42 9.98
CA ILE A 54 13.74 -15.92 9.06
C ILE A 54 12.48 -15.03 9.11
N SER A 55 12.14 -14.47 10.28
CA SER A 55 10.91 -13.71 10.48
C SER A 55 10.79 -12.49 9.58
N LEU A 56 11.89 -11.77 9.34
CA LEU A 56 11.89 -10.62 8.41
C LEU A 56 11.63 -11.05 6.97
N GLY A 57 12.23 -12.16 6.53
CA GLY A 57 11.99 -12.71 5.19
C GLY A 57 10.55 -13.21 5.02
N VAL A 58 10.04 -13.93 6.01
CA VAL A 58 8.64 -14.41 6.03
C VAL A 58 7.67 -13.24 6.01
N TRP A 59 7.91 -12.21 6.84
CA TRP A 59 7.10 -10.99 6.85
C TRP A 59 7.08 -10.30 5.48
N ALA A 60 8.24 -10.11 4.85
CA ALA A 60 8.33 -9.48 3.53
C ALA A 60 7.58 -10.26 2.45
N VAL A 61 7.68 -11.60 2.45
CA VAL A 61 6.94 -12.45 1.51
C VAL A 61 5.43 -12.37 1.76
N ILE A 62 5.00 -12.42 3.01
CA ILE A 62 3.58 -12.33 3.36
C ILE A 62 3.02 -10.95 3.03
N ASP A 63 3.72 -9.86 3.36
CA ASP A 63 3.32 -8.49 3.00
C ASP A 63 3.17 -8.35 1.48
N PHE A 64 4.15 -8.87 0.72
CA PHE A 64 4.12 -8.83 -0.74
C PHE A 64 2.90 -9.57 -1.30
N LEU A 65 2.68 -10.83 -0.90
CA LEU A 65 1.56 -11.63 -1.38
C LEU A 65 0.22 -11.02 -0.97
N TYR A 66 0.09 -10.59 0.28
CA TYR A 66 -1.10 -9.93 0.80
C TYR A 66 -1.46 -8.69 -0.04
N ARG A 67 -0.51 -7.78 -0.25
CA ARG A 67 -0.74 -6.55 -1.01
C ARG A 67 -1.05 -6.83 -2.47
N VAL A 68 -0.29 -7.69 -3.13
CA VAL A 68 -0.54 -8.05 -4.54
C VAL A 68 -1.93 -8.64 -4.71
N MET A 69 -2.33 -9.61 -3.88
CA MET A 69 -3.65 -10.25 -3.98
C MET A 69 -4.79 -9.25 -3.74
N THR A 70 -4.66 -8.41 -2.71
CA THR A 70 -5.71 -7.46 -2.33
C THR A 70 -5.84 -6.31 -3.34
N LEU A 71 -4.72 -5.76 -3.80
CA LEU A 71 -4.67 -4.72 -4.84
C LEU A 71 -5.15 -5.25 -6.19
N SER A 72 -4.74 -6.45 -6.60
CA SER A 72 -5.20 -7.04 -7.87
C SER A 72 -6.71 -7.31 -7.85
N GLY A 73 -7.26 -7.76 -6.72
CA GLY A 73 -8.67 -8.14 -6.62
C GLY A 73 -9.64 -6.97 -6.40
N GLY A 74 -9.18 -5.83 -5.89
CA GLY A 74 -10.09 -4.73 -5.56
C GLY A 74 -9.48 -3.34 -5.62
N SER A 75 -8.32 -3.18 -6.25
CA SER A 75 -7.60 -1.90 -6.37
C SER A 75 -7.28 -1.24 -5.03
N ALA A 76 -7.32 -2.01 -3.94
CA ALA A 76 -7.19 -1.53 -2.57
C ALA A 76 -6.82 -2.70 -1.65
N THR A 77 -5.89 -2.46 -0.71
CA THR A 77 -5.63 -3.39 0.40
C THR A 77 -6.84 -3.47 1.33
N LEU A 78 -6.89 -4.45 2.24
CA LEU A 78 -8.02 -4.52 3.18
C LEU A 78 -8.07 -3.28 4.08
N GLY A 79 -6.94 -2.78 4.57
CA GLY A 79 -6.88 -1.53 5.31
C GLY A 79 -7.41 -0.35 4.50
N MET A 80 -7.04 -0.26 3.21
CA MET A 80 -7.56 0.80 2.32
C MET A 80 -9.07 0.68 2.12
N ARG A 81 -9.60 -0.53 1.94
CA ARG A 81 -11.04 -0.79 1.83
C ARG A 81 -11.79 -0.37 3.09
N MET A 82 -11.25 -0.69 4.27
CA MET A 82 -11.83 -0.27 5.55
C MET A 82 -11.83 1.25 5.72
N MET A 83 -10.82 1.94 5.18
CA MET A 83 -10.74 3.40 5.19
C MET A 83 -11.52 4.08 4.05
N GLY A 84 -12.19 3.31 3.20
CA GLY A 84 -13.02 3.83 2.11
C GLY A 84 -12.22 4.42 0.95
N ILE A 85 -10.96 3.99 0.77
CA ILE A 85 -10.09 4.48 -0.31
C ILE A 85 -9.68 3.34 -1.25
N GLU A 86 -9.41 3.71 -2.49
CA GLU A 86 -8.88 2.80 -3.51
C GLU A 86 -7.90 3.52 -4.43
N ILE A 87 -7.01 2.77 -5.07
CA ILE A 87 -6.02 3.28 -6.01
C ILE A 87 -6.59 3.17 -7.42
N ARG A 88 -6.45 4.23 -8.22
CA ARG A 88 -6.82 4.26 -9.64
C ARG A 88 -5.64 4.66 -10.51
N THR A 89 -5.62 4.19 -11.75
CA THR A 89 -4.65 4.61 -12.77
C THR A 89 -4.94 6.04 -13.22
N VAL A 90 -4.01 6.68 -13.94
CA VAL A 90 -4.26 7.97 -14.61
C VAL A 90 -5.48 7.96 -15.54
N THR A 91 -5.87 6.80 -16.06
CA THR A 91 -7.07 6.63 -16.89
C THR A 91 -8.35 6.44 -16.08
N GLY A 92 -8.27 6.39 -14.74
CA GLY A 92 -9.41 6.13 -13.84
C GLY A 92 -9.72 4.64 -13.64
N ASP A 93 -9.00 3.75 -14.31
CA ASP A 93 -9.19 2.30 -14.24
C ASP A 93 -8.70 1.73 -12.90
N ARG A 94 -9.22 0.55 -12.55
CA ARG A 94 -8.68 -0.24 -11.45
C ARG A 94 -7.30 -0.77 -11.81
N LEU A 95 -6.48 -1.03 -10.80
CA LEU A 95 -5.18 -1.66 -10.94
C LEU A 95 -5.33 -3.03 -11.61
N THR A 96 -4.56 -3.23 -12.67
CA THR A 96 -4.32 -4.57 -13.21
C THR A 96 -3.40 -5.34 -12.27
N SER A 97 -3.39 -6.67 -12.35
CA SER A 97 -2.49 -7.49 -11.52
C SER A 97 -1.02 -7.13 -11.71
N GLY A 98 -0.62 -6.76 -12.94
CA GLY A 98 0.74 -6.29 -13.23
C GLY A 98 1.08 -4.99 -12.50
N LEU A 99 0.17 -4.01 -12.52
CA LEU A 99 0.34 -2.76 -11.77
C LEU A 99 0.32 -2.98 -10.26
N ALA A 100 -0.50 -3.90 -9.74
CA ALA A 100 -0.50 -4.26 -8.33
C ALA A 100 0.85 -4.85 -7.87
N VAL A 101 1.45 -5.72 -8.69
CA VAL A 101 2.80 -6.26 -8.47
C VAL A 101 3.85 -5.14 -8.47
N LEU A 102 3.85 -4.28 -9.49
CA LEU A 102 4.79 -3.16 -9.58
C LEU A 102 4.64 -2.20 -8.41
N HIS A 103 3.40 -1.86 -8.04
CA HIS A 103 3.11 -0.97 -6.92
C HIS A 103 3.64 -1.53 -5.61
N THR A 104 3.42 -2.83 -5.37
CA THR A 104 3.92 -3.51 -4.18
C THR A 104 5.45 -3.60 -4.16
N ALA A 105 6.08 -3.89 -5.31
CA ALA A 105 7.53 -3.94 -5.43
C ALA A 105 8.17 -2.57 -5.15
N LEU A 106 7.63 -1.49 -5.73
CA LEU A 106 8.10 -0.12 -5.47
C LEU A 106 7.92 0.28 -4.00
N TYR A 107 6.79 -0.10 -3.39
CA TYR A 107 6.57 0.12 -1.96
C TYR A 107 7.64 -0.58 -1.11
N LEU A 108 7.95 -1.85 -1.40
CA LEU A 108 9.01 -2.58 -0.70
C LEU A 108 10.39 -1.95 -0.91
N VAL A 109 10.70 -1.46 -2.11
CA VAL A 109 11.96 -0.73 -2.37
C VAL A 109 12.02 0.55 -1.53
N CYS A 110 10.92 1.30 -1.42
CA CYS A 110 10.87 2.49 -0.57
C CYS A 110 11.12 2.15 0.91
N TYR A 111 10.61 1.01 1.37
CA TYR A 111 10.81 0.52 2.72
C TYR A 111 12.25 0.02 2.95
N ALA A 112 12.79 -0.76 2.01
CA ALA A 112 14.13 -1.35 2.06
C ALA A 112 15.24 -0.30 2.00
N ALA A 113 14.99 0.87 1.41
CA ALA A 113 15.90 2.02 1.39
C ALA A 113 16.02 2.74 2.77
N GLY A 114 15.88 2.01 3.88
CA GLY A 114 16.00 2.53 5.24
C GLY A 114 14.88 3.48 5.66
N GLY A 115 13.72 3.42 5.00
CA GLY A 115 12.56 4.27 5.29
C GLY A 115 12.68 5.74 4.86
N LEU A 116 13.83 6.20 4.36
CA LEU A 116 14.01 7.57 3.87
C LEU A 116 13.08 7.88 2.69
N LEU A 117 13.00 6.96 1.73
CA LEU A 117 12.05 7.06 0.62
C LEU A 117 10.59 7.00 1.11
N GLN A 118 10.33 6.25 2.17
CA GLN A 118 8.99 6.20 2.76
C GLN A 118 8.61 7.53 3.42
N ILE A 119 9.53 8.17 4.15
CA ILE A 119 9.32 9.51 4.72
C ILE A 119 9.11 10.53 3.60
N ALA A 120 9.94 10.51 2.57
CA ALA A 120 9.78 11.38 1.40
C ALA A 120 8.42 11.17 0.71
N SER A 121 7.97 9.92 0.59
CA SER A 121 6.64 9.58 0.07
C SER A 121 5.52 10.20 0.91
N VAL A 122 5.61 10.12 2.25
CA VAL A 122 4.64 10.76 3.15
C VAL A 122 4.66 12.28 3.01
N VAL A 123 5.85 12.89 2.93
CA VAL A 123 5.98 14.34 2.71
C VAL A 123 5.32 14.75 1.39
N LEU A 124 5.54 14.00 0.30
CA LEU A 124 4.89 14.24 -0.98
C LEU A 124 3.37 14.12 -0.90
N MET A 125 2.85 13.11 -0.19
CA MET A 125 1.41 12.93 0.00
C MET A 125 0.76 14.09 0.77
N VAL A 126 1.48 14.71 1.71
CA VAL A 126 0.98 15.85 2.50
C VAL A 126 1.15 17.17 1.75
N ALA A 127 2.26 17.34 1.03
CA ALA A 127 2.63 18.61 0.41
C ALA A 127 2.00 18.82 -0.98
N ALA A 128 1.76 17.76 -1.75
CA ALA A 128 1.24 17.85 -3.11
C ALA A 128 -0.25 17.49 -3.17
N ARG A 129 -1.03 18.20 -3.99
CA ARG A 129 -2.34 17.75 -4.48
C ARG A 129 -2.09 17.10 -5.85
N PRO A 130 -2.32 15.78 -6.02
CA PRO A 130 -3.40 14.95 -5.47
C PRO A 130 -3.04 14.01 -4.30
N GLY A 131 -2.00 14.31 -3.52
CA GLY A 131 -1.60 13.47 -2.38
C GLY A 131 -0.97 12.14 -2.77
N ARG A 132 -0.17 12.15 -3.86
CA ARG A 132 0.52 10.98 -4.41
C ARG A 132 1.82 10.71 -3.66
N GLY A 133 2.08 9.44 -3.36
CA GLY A 133 3.39 8.98 -2.88
C GLY A 133 4.34 8.68 -4.02
N ILE A 134 5.59 8.33 -3.70
CA ILE A 134 6.60 7.96 -4.71
C ILE A 134 6.13 6.82 -5.63
N PRO A 135 5.56 5.70 -5.13
CA PRO A 135 5.07 4.64 -6.00
C PRO A 135 3.95 5.11 -6.93
N ASP A 136 3.10 6.02 -6.44
CA ASP A 136 1.98 6.56 -7.20
C ASP A 136 2.46 7.45 -8.36
N PHE A 137 3.44 8.30 -8.09
CA PHE A 137 4.05 9.15 -9.11
C PHE A 137 4.73 8.34 -10.21
N ILE A 138 5.50 7.31 -9.84
CA ILE A 138 6.22 6.48 -10.82
C ILE A 138 5.25 5.68 -11.70
N LEU A 139 4.17 5.17 -11.11
CA LEU A 139 3.21 4.31 -11.83
C LEU A 139 2.05 5.06 -12.47
N GLY A 140 1.98 6.39 -12.28
CA GLY A 140 0.83 7.16 -12.76
C GLY A 140 -0.48 6.67 -12.12
N THR A 141 -0.48 6.53 -10.79
CA THR A 141 -1.67 6.13 -10.03
C THR A 141 -1.99 7.19 -8.99
N ALA A 142 -3.20 7.15 -8.44
CA ALA A 142 -3.60 8.01 -7.33
C ALA A 142 -4.56 7.24 -6.41
N ALA A 143 -4.41 7.44 -5.10
CA ALA A 143 -5.42 7.01 -4.15
C ALA A 143 -6.55 8.05 -4.12
N ILE A 144 -7.79 7.57 -4.20
CA ILE A 144 -8.99 8.40 -4.13
C ILE A 144 -9.97 7.83 -3.11
N ASN A 145 -10.81 8.68 -2.55
CA ASN A 145 -12.02 8.25 -1.86
C ASN A 145 -12.89 7.46 -2.83
N ARG A 146 -13.33 6.28 -2.42
CA ARG A 146 -14.09 5.38 -3.28
C ARG A 146 -15.39 6.05 -3.73
N PRO A 147 -15.65 6.18 -5.04
CA PRO A 147 -16.95 6.65 -5.51
C PRO A 147 -18.02 5.64 -5.08
N VAL A 148 -19.05 6.15 -4.39
CA VAL A 148 -20.24 5.40 -3.99
C VAL A 148 -21.14 5.10 -5.17
#